data_AF-A0A349HQI5-F1
#
_entry.id   AF-A0A349HQI5-F1
#
_cell.length_a   1.000
_cell.length_b   1.000
_cell.length_c   1.000
_cell.angle_alpha   90.00
_cell.angle_beta   90.00
_cell.angle_gamma   90.00
#
_symmetry.space_group_name_H-M   'P 1'
#
loop_
_entity.id
_entity.type
_entity.pdbx_description
1 polymer ?
#
loop_
_entity_poly.entity_id
_entity_poly.type
_entity_poly.pdbx_seq_one_letter_code
_entity_poly.pdbx_strand_id
1 'polypeptide(L)'
;MALTSLHYLYMIMVVIILVIMLMKKEIVIPCIVGIFAMGFLYSGSAVFAVQSIFNTIIYSGNEFWGIILIISLVVAMSKSLQAVGADALIMAPIKKIMVNQTMAFWGIGVAMMIISWLVWPSPAVPLIGAVLLPAVVATGLPVIYAAVAMNLFGHGIALSSDFFIQGAPTITAAGAGVDVPEIIGASIPIWLTMSAVTIATAFFLMKKDLKKSSQLTPAADNNFKHEEITQSKTAKYVAVLTPIAFLIDIVAMV
;
A
#
# COMPACT_ATOMS: atom_id res chain seq x y z
N MET A 1 1.70 -18.33 32.32
CA MET A 1 0.78 -18.94 31.31
C MET A 1 1.51 -20.15 30.72
N ALA A 2 0.92 -21.34 30.76
CA ALA A 2 1.58 -22.57 30.28
C ALA A 2 1.31 -22.80 28.79
N LEU A 3 2.35 -23.11 28.01
CA LEU A 3 2.23 -23.42 26.58
C LEU A 3 1.52 -24.75 26.39
N THR A 4 0.33 -24.72 25.77
CA THR A 4 -0.42 -25.94 25.40
C THR A 4 -0.03 -26.46 24.02
N SER A 5 -0.43 -27.68 23.69
CA SER A 5 -0.25 -28.29 22.37
C SER A 5 -0.79 -27.43 21.22
N LEU A 6 -1.87 -26.68 21.45
CA LEU A 6 -2.42 -25.72 20.48
C LEU A 6 -1.47 -24.57 20.17
N HIS A 7 -0.73 -24.06 21.16
CA HIS A 7 0.22 -22.98 20.95
C HIS A 7 1.39 -23.43 20.07
N TYR A 8 1.88 -24.65 20.29
CA TYR A 8 2.94 -25.23 19.46
C TYR A 8 2.47 -25.47 18.03
N LEU A 9 1.26 -26.03 17.85
CA LEU A 9 0.68 -26.23 16.52
C LEU A 9 0.50 -24.90 15.79
N TYR A 10 -0.02 -23.88 16.47
CA TYR A 10 -0.15 -22.52 15.92
C TYR A 10 1.21 -21.97 15.46
N MET A 11 2.25 -22.02 16.30
CA MET A 11 3.59 -21.55 15.94
C MET A 11 4.18 -22.29 14.72
N ILE A 12 4.02 -23.62 14.66
CA ILE A 12 4.47 -24.42 13.51
C ILE A 12 3.73 -23.98 12.24
N MET A 13 2.41 -23.82 12.30
CA MET A 13 1.62 -23.37 11.15
C MET A 13 2.01 -21.97 10.69
N VAL A 14 2.28 -21.04 11.61
CA VAL A 14 2.78 -19.69 11.28
C VAL A 14 4.11 -19.77 10.53
N VAL A 15 5.07 -20.58 11.00
CA VAL A 15 6.36 -20.77 10.32
C VAL A 15 6.15 -21.35 8.91
N ILE A 16 5.29 -22.35 8.75
CA ILE A 16 4.96 -22.93 7.43
C ILE A 16 4.38 -21.86 6.50
N ILE A 17 3.43 -21.07 6.97
CA ILE A 17 2.81 -19.99 6.19
C ILE A 17 3.87 -18.97 5.76
N LEU A 18 4.75 -18.54 6.67
CA LEU A 18 5.82 -17.61 6.36
C LEU A 18 6.80 -18.17 5.32
N VAL A 19 7.19 -19.44 5.42
CA VAL A 19 8.06 -20.09 4.42
C VAL A 19 7.40 -20.14 3.05
N ILE A 20 6.11 -20.50 2.96
CA ILE A 20 5.37 -20.54 1.70
C ILE A 20 5.24 -19.13 1.10
N MET A 21 5.01 -18.12 1.95
CA MET A 21 4.96 -16.72 1.54
C MET A 21 6.31 -16.23 1.00
N LEU A 22 7.43 -16.62 1.62
CA LEU A 22 8.79 -16.35 1.12
C LEU A 22 9.06 -17.03 -0.23
N MET A 23 8.48 -18.21 -0.45
CA MET A 23 8.51 -18.90 -1.76
C MET A 23 7.58 -18.26 -2.80
N LYS A 24 6.89 -17.16 -2.47
CA LYS A 24 5.93 -16.44 -3.31
C LYS A 24 4.79 -17.34 -3.80
N LYS A 25 4.32 -18.25 -2.95
CA LYS A 25 3.22 -19.18 -3.22
C LYS A 25 1.96 -18.79 -2.44
N GLU A 26 0.81 -19.25 -2.94
CA GLU A 26 -0.48 -19.06 -2.28
C GLU A 26 -0.53 -19.73 -0.90
N ILE A 27 -0.97 -18.97 0.11
CA ILE A 27 -1.00 -19.43 1.52
C ILE A 27 -2.39 -19.91 1.98
N VAL A 28 -3.42 -19.75 1.14
CA VAL A 28 -4.82 -20.05 1.51
C VAL A 28 -5.01 -21.50 1.95
N ILE A 29 -4.48 -22.46 1.18
CA ILE A 29 -4.58 -23.89 1.50
C ILE A 29 -3.89 -24.23 2.85
N PRO A 30 -2.62 -23.84 3.09
CA PRO A 30 -1.99 -23.98 4.39
C PRO A 30 -2.79 -23.39 5.56
N CYS A 31 -3.39 -22.21 5.39
CA CYS A 31 -4.21 -21.59 6.43
C CYS A 31 -5.47 -22.41 6.74
N ILE A 32 -6.18 -22.89 5.71
CA ILE A 32 -7.37 -23.74 5.88
C ILE A 32 -7.00 -25.04 6.61
N VAL A 33 -5.90 -25.70 6.21
CA VAL A 33 -5.40 -26.91 6.86
C VAL A 33 -5.01 -26.63 8.30
N GLY A 34 -4.34 -25.51 8.57
CA GLY A 34 -3.97 -25.09 9.92
C GLY A 34 -5.17 -24.88 10.84
N ILE A 35 -6.18 -24.13 10.37
CA ILE A 35 -7.41 -23.88 11.12
C ILE A 35 -8.15 -25.20 11.39
N PHE A 36 -8.23 -26.09 10.39
CA PHE A 36 -8.81 -27.41 10.57
C PHE A 36 -8.05 -28.22 11.62
N ALA A 37 -6.72 -28.29 11.52
CA ALA A 37 -5.89 -29.03 12.46
C ALA A 37 -6.02 -28.50 13.90
N MET A 38 -6.08 -27.17 14.07
CA MET A 38 -6.29 -26.53 15.36
C MET A 38 -7.69 -26.83 15.92
N GLY A 39 -8.74 -26.72 15.10
CA GLY A 39 -10.11 -27.06 15.51
C GLY A 39 -10.26 -28.54 15.88
N PHE A 40 -9.61 -29.43 15.13
CA PHE A 40 -9.60 -30.86 15.42
C PHE A 40 -8.84 -31.16 16.72
N LEU A 41 -7.68 -30.55 16.94
CA LEU A 41 -6.89 -30.73 18.16
C LEU A 41 -7.62 -30.21 19.41
N TYR A 42 -8.41 -29.14 19.27
CA TYR A 42 -9.19 -28.57 20.37
C TYR A 42 -10.39 -29.44 20.76
N SER A 43 -11.17 -29.93 19.79
CA SER A 43 -12.45 -30.62 20.07
C SER A 43 -12.43 -32.14 19.87
N GLY A 44 -11.46 -32.68 19.12
CA GLY A 44 -11.43 -34.10 18.69
C GLY A 44 -12.46 -34.46 17.61
N SER A 45 -13.30 -33.53 17.17
CA SER A 45 -14.37 -33.76 16.18
C SER A 45 -14.03 -33.12 14.84
N ALA A 46 -14.13 -33.90 13.76
CA ALA A 46 -13.96 -33.40 12.40
C ALA A 46 -15.04 -32.36 12.02
N VAL A 47 -16.26 -32.52 12.55
CA VAL A 47 -17.35 -31.55 12.30
C VAL A 47 -17.02 -30.20 12.93
N PHE A 48 -16.49 -30.20 14.15
CA PHE A 48 -16.07 -28.97 14.83
C PHE A 48 -14.89 -28.31 14.12
N ALA A 49 -13.94 -29.09 13.59
CA ALA A 49 -12.82 -28.59 12.80
C ALA A 49 -13.28 -27.86 11.53
N VAL A 50 -14.27 -28.41 10.82
CA VAL A 50 -14.88 -27.74 9.66
C VAL A 50 -15.60 -26.46 10.08
N GLN A 51 -16.39 -26.49 11.15
CA GLN A 51 -17.05 -25.30 11.69
C GLN A 51 -16.06 -24.19 12.07
N SER A 52 -14.89 -24.56 12.59
CA SER A 52 -13.83 -23.62 12.95
C SER A 52 -13.37 -22.79 11.75
N ILE A 53 -13.27 -23.41 10.56
CA ILE A 53 -12.91 -22.69 9.31
C ILE A 53 -13.93 -21.57 9.02
N PHE A 54 -15.22 -21.88 9.08
CA PHE A 54 -16.28 -20.90 8.83
C PHE A 54 -16.30 -19.80 9.89
N ASN A 55 -16.18 -20.19 11.16
CA ASN A 55 -16.15 -19.23 12.27
C ASN A 55 -14.95 -18.28 12.18
N THR A 56 -13.78 -18.76 11.76
CA THR A 56 -12.61 -17.90 11.54
C THR A 56 -12.86 -16.87 10.45
N ILE A 57 -13.55 -17.21 9.36
CA ILE A 57 -13.90 -16.24 8.31
C ILE A 57 -14.80 -15.13 8.87
N ILE A 58 -15.82 -15.50 9.67
CA ILE A 58 -16.71 -14.52 10.32
C ILE A 58 -15.91 -13.64 11.29
N TYR A 59 -15.04 -14.24 12.09
CA TYR A 59 -14.19 -13.54 13.05
C TYR A 59 -13.27 -12.52 12.35
N SER A 60 -12.54 -12.95 11.31
CA SER A 60 -11.71 -12.04 10.52
C SER A 60 -12.55 -10.93 9.88
N GLY A 61 -13.74 -11.24 9.37
CA GLY A 61 -14.65 -10.23 8.83
C GLY A 61 -15.01 -9.12 9.83
N ASN A 62 -15.28 -9.49 11.08
CA ASN A 62 -15.56 -8.53 12.15
C ASN A 62 -14.33 -7.69 12.50
N GLU A 63 -13.15 -8.32 12.60
CA GLU A 63 -11.90 -7.64 12.94
C GLU A 63 -11.51 -6.58 11.89
N PHE A 64 -11.71 -6.90 10.60
CA PHE A 64 -11.37 -6.01 9.49
C PHE A 64 -12.47 -5.03 9.08
N TRP A 65 -13.67 -5.10 9.68
CA TRP A 65 -14.83 -4.34 9.23
C TRP A 65 -14.58 -2.83 9.18
N GLY A 66 -14.00 -2.26 10.24
CA GLY A 66 -13.68 -0.83 10.31
C GLY A 66 -12.69 -0.39 9.21
N ILE A 67 -11.64 -1.18 8.99
CA ILE A 67 -10.61 -0.90 7.98
C ILE A 67 -11.21 -0.95 6.57
N ILE A 68 -12.03 -1.97 6.29
CA ILE A 68 -12.72 -2.12 5.00
C ILE A 68 -13.60 -0.91 4.73
N LEU A 69 -14.37 -0.45 5.73
CA LEU A 69 -15.23 0.73 5.58
C LEU A 69 -14.42 1.99 5.28
N ILE A 70 -13.34 2.25 6.03
CA ILE A 70 -12.49 3.42 5.82
C ILE A 70 -11.89 3.41 4.41
N ILE A 71 -11.29 2.30 3.99
CA ILE A 71 -10.71 2.17 2.65
C ILE A 71 -11.79 2.33 1.57
N SER A 72 -12.99 1.79 1.78
CA SER A 72 -14.10 1.92 0.81
C SER A 72 -14.53 3.38 0.61
N LEU A 73 -14.56 4.18 1.69
CA LEU A 73 -14.88 5.60 1.64
C LEU A 73 -13.76 6.39 0.94
N VAL A 74 -12.50 6.09 1.26
CA VAL A 74 -11.33 6.69 0.63
C VAL A 74 -11.27 6.38 -0.87
N VAL A 75 -11.57 5.13 -1.28
CA VAL A 75 -11.69 4.73 -2.69
C VAL A 75 -12.79 5.52 -3.38
N ALA A 76 -13.98 5.63 -2.77
CA ALA A 76 -15.11 6.36 -3.34
C ALA A 76 -14.79 7.86 -3.51
N MET A 77 -14.17 8.47 -2.51
CA MET A 77 -13.68 9.84 -2.58
C MET A 77 -12.63 10.00 -3.69
N SER A 78 -11.64 9.12 -3.79
CA SER A 78 -10.61 9.18 -4.84
C SER A 78 -11.21 9.09 -6.24
N LYS A 79 -12.22 8.22 -6.44
CA LYS A 79 -12.96 8.13 -7.71
C LYS A 79 -13.75 9.40 -8.00
N SER A 80 -14.34 10.03 -6.99
CA SER A 80 -15.05 11.31 -7.13
C SER A 80 -14.11 12.44 -7.54
N LEU A 81 -12.90 12.51 -6.96
CA LEU A 81 -11.87 13.48 -7.33
C LEU A 81 -11.43 13.33 -8.79
N GLN A 82 -11.23 12.09 -9.25
CA GLN A 82 -10.90 11.77 -10.64
C GLN A 82 -12.03 12.17 -11.59
N ALA A 83 -13.28 11.87 -11.23
CA ALA A 83 -14.44 12.22 -12.06
C ALA A 83 -14.61 13.74 -12.26
N VAL A 84 -14.16 14.55 -11.30
CA VAL A 84 -14.18 16.02 -11.39
C VAL A 84 -12.91 16.58 -12.06
N GLY A 85 -11.84 15.79 -12.13
CA GLY A 85 -10.52 16.20 -12.63
C GLY A 85 -9.71 17.04 -11.63
N ALA A 86 -10.08 17.00 -10.35
CA ALA A 86 -9.39 17.72 -9.29
C ALA A 86 -8.01 17.12 -9.00
N ASP A 87 -7.87 15.81 -9.17
CA ASP A 87 -6.63 15.06 -9.04
C ASP A 87 -5.52 15.54 -9.99
N ALA A 88 -5.87 15.83 -11.24
CA ALA A 88 -4.94 16.37 -12.22
C ALA A 88 -4.38 17.73 -11.80
N LEU A 89 -5.22 18.57 -11.19
CA LEU A 89 -4.84 19.89 -10.67
C LEU A 89 -3.95 19.77 -9.43
N ILE A 90 -4.28 18.85 -8.51
CA ILE A 90 -3.48 18.57 -7.31
C ILE A 90 -2.06 18.12 -7.71
N MET A 91 -1.94 17.30 -8.75
CA MET A 91 -0.67 16.71 -9.19
C MET A 91 0.12 17.57 -10.18
N ALA A 92 -0.51 18.55 -10.82
CA ALA A 92 0.13 19.46 -11.79
C ALA A 92 1.47 20.08 -11.34
N PRO A 93 1.65 20.58 -10.09
CA PRO A 93 2.93 21.16 -9.67
C PRO A 93 4.08 20.16 -9.67
N ILE A 94 3.81 18.88 -9.39
CA ILE A 94 4.83 17.82 -9.33
C ILE A 94 5.44 17.58 -10.71
N LYS A 95 4.63 17.70 -11.79
CA LYS A 95 5.11 17.56 -13.18
C LYS A 95 6.26 18.51 -13.49
N LYS A 96 6.26 19.73 -12.93
CA LYS A 96 7.29 20.75 -13.21
C LYS A 96 8.66 20.39 -12.63
N ILE A 97 8.70 19.52 -11.62
CA ILE A 97 9.94 19.12 -10.92
C ILE A 97 10.64 17.98 -11.68
N MET A 98 9.93 17.26 -12.54
CA MET A 98 10.41 16.10 -13.28
C MET A 98 11.19 16.50 -14.55
N VAL A 99 12.38 17.07 -14.38
CA VAL A 99 13.20 17.57 -15.50
C VAL A 99 14.12 16.50 -16.08
N ASN A 100 14.58 15.56 -15.26
CA ASN A 100 15.49 14.49 -15.67
C ASN A 100 15.05 13.14 -15.11
N GLN A 101 15.60 12.03 -15.63
CA GLN A 101 15.25 10.66 -15.21
C GLN A 101 15.35 10.44 -13.68
N THR A 102 16.32 11.09 -13.02
CA THR A 102 16.52 10.94 -11.57
C THR A 102 15.46 11.67 -10.77
N MET A 103 15.16 12.92 -11.15
CA MET A 103 14.09 13.72 -10.57
C MET A 103 12.73 13.10 -10.87
N ALA A 104 12.57 12.40 -11.99
CA ALA A 104 11.36 11.64 -12.29
C ALA A 104 11.16 10.45 -11.36
N PHE A 105 12.21 9.66 -11.09
CA PHE A 105 12.18 8.54 -10.13
C PHE A 105 11.79 9.02 -8.72
N TRP A 106 12.47 10.05 -8.21
CA TRP A 106 12.17 10.60 -6.89
C TRP A 106 10.84 11.33 -6.85
N GLY A 107 10.53 12.10 -7.89
CA GLY A 107 9.30 12.89 -7.98
C GLY A 107 8.05 12.01 -7.95
N ILE A 108 8.01 10.94 -8.76
CA ILE A 108 6.86 10.04 -8.77
C ILE A 108 6.81 9.18 -7.50
N GLY A 109 7.96 8.76 -6.98
CA GLY A 109 8.06 8.01 -5.73
C GLY A 109 7.54 8.82 -4.55
N VAL A 110 8.10 10.00 -4.29
CA VAL A 110 7.70 10.86 -3.16
C VAL A 110 6.24 11.31 -3.31
N ALA A 111 5.80 11.66 -4.51
CA ALA A 111 4.39 11.95 -4.75
C ALA A 111 3.50 10.76 -4.41
N MET A 112 3.86 9.57 -4.87
CA MET A 112 3.14 8.34 -4.55
C MET A 112 3.11 8.09 -3.04
N MET A 113 4.22 8.31 -2.32
CA MET A 113 4.29 8.16 -0.85
C MET A 113 3.31 9.08 -0.13
N ILE A 114 3.39 10.39 -0.41
CA ILE A 114 2.55 11.41 0.25
C ILE A 114 1.07 11.13 0.00
N ILE A 115 0.72 10.81 -1.24
CA ILE A 115 -0.66 10.55 -1.61
C ILE A 115 -1.13 9.21 -1.05
N SER A 116 -0.27 8.19 -0.98
CA SER A 116 -0.60 6.89 -0.39
C SER A 116 -0.83 6.98 1.12
N TRP A 117 -0.16 7.89 1.83
CA TRP A 117 -0.44 8.15 3.24
C TRP A 117 -1.87 8.67 3.47
N LEU A 118 -2.41 9.47 2.54
CA LEU A 118 -3.73 10.08 2.69
C LEU A 118 -4.85 9.24 2.06
N VAL A 119 -4.58 8.58 0.93
CA VAL A 119 -5.59 7.97 0.05
C VAL A 119 -5.46 6.45 -0.03
N TRP A 120 -4.57 5.85 0.75
CA TRP A 120 -4.15 4.43 0.63
C TRP A 120 -3.40 4.16 -0.69
N PRO A 121 -2.46 3.20 -0.75
CA PRO A 121 -1.71 2.94 -1.99
C PRO A 121 -2.57 2.51 -3.18
N SER A 122 -3.53 1.58 -2.97
CA SER A 122 -4.31 1.00 -4.07
C SER A 122 -5.13 2.04 -4.85
N PRO A 123 -5.83 3.00 -4.21
CA PRO A 123 -6.51 4.09 -4.91
C PRO A 123 -5.56 5.20 -5.39
N ALA A 124 -4.40 5.38 -4.75
CA ALA A 124 -3.38 6.34 -5.19
C ALA A 124 -2.73 5.96 -6.52
N VAL A 125 -2.56 4.66 -6.83
CA VAL A 125 -1.95 4.19 -8.09
C VAL A 125 -2.61 4.79 -9.33
N PRO A 126 -3.94 4.67 -9.55
CA PRO A 126 -4.57 5.25 -10.73
C PRO A 126 -4.50 6.78 -10.74
N LEU A 127 -4.58 7.43 -9.57
CA LEU A 127 -4.50 8.89 -9.42
C LEU A 127 -3.14 9.44 -9.91
N ILE A 128 -2.06 8.84 -9.40
CA ILE A 128 -0.68 9.20 -9.74
C ILE A 128 -0.36 8.73 -11.16
N GLY A 129 -0.74 7.50 -11.50
CA GLY A 129 -0.43 6.85 -12.76
C GLY A 129 -1.04 7.58 -13.96
N ALA A 130 -2.31 7.96 -13.89
CA ALA A 130 -2.97 8.68 -14.99
C ALA A 130 -2.32 10.04 -15.27
N VAL A 131 -1.86 10.72 -14.22
CA VAL A 131 -1.43 12.12 -14.32
C VAL A 131 0.09 12.28 -14.47
N LEU A 132 0.88 11.59 -13.66
CA LEU A 132 2.33 11.77 -13.54
C LEU A 132 3.14 10.80 -14.39
N LEU A 133 2.63 9.59 -14.67
CA LEU A 133 3.37 8.62 -15.48
C LEU A 133 3.72 9.14 -16.88
N PRO A 134 2.84 9.85 -17.62
CA PRO A 134 3.21 10.44 -18.91
C PRO A 134 4.35 11.45 -18.79
N ALA A 135 4.37 12.26 -17.71
CA ALA A 135 5.45 13.21 -17.45
C ALA A 135 6.78 12.51 -17.13
N VAL A 136 6.74 11.38 -16.39
CA VAL A 136 7.92 10.56 -16.10
C VAL A 136 8.48 9.94 -17.38
N VAL A 137 7.63 9.37 -18.23
CA VAL A 137 8.05 8.75 -19.50
C VAL A 137 8.67 9.80 -20.43
N ALA A 138 8.15 11.04 -20.44
CA ALA A 138 8.71 12.15 -21.19
C ALA A 138 10.14 12.52 -20.76
N THR A 139 10.56 12.20 -19.54
CA THR A 139 11.96 12.38 -19.10
C THR A 139 12.92 11.30 -19.61
N GLY A 140 12.40 10.28 -20.28
CA GLY A 140 13.15 9.11 -20.75
C GLY A 140 13.42 8.07 -19.66
N LEU A 141 12.76 8.13 -18.50
CA LEU A 141 12.88 7.09 -17.48
C LEU A 141 12.11 5.84 -17.95
N PRO A 142 12.73 4.63 -17.91
CA PRO A 142 12.02 3.41 -18.27
C PRO A 142 10.83 3.15 -17.36
N VAL A 143 9.69 2.74 -17.94
CA VAL A 143 8.41 2.54 -17.23
C VAL A 143 8.56 1.57 -16.05
N ILE A 144 9.41 0.55 -16.16
CA ILE A 144 9.67 -0.39 -15.07
C ILE A 144 10.21 0.32 -13.82
N TYR A 145 11.05 1.34 -13.97
CA TYR A 145 11.59 2.09 -12.85
C TYR A 145 10.59 3.08 -12.26
N ALA A 146 9.67 3.60 -13.07
CA ALA A 146 8.51 4.33 -12.56
C ALA A 146 7.61 3.42 -11.71
N ALA A 147 7.33 2.19 -12.18
CA ALA A 147 6.56 1.20 -11.44
C ALA A 147 7.26 0.75 -10.14
N VAL A 148 8.58 0.56 -10.16
CA VAL A 148 9.39 0.28 -8.97
C VAL A 148 9.29 1.41 -7.97
N ALA A 149 9.46 2.66 -8.41
CA ALA A 149 9.34 3.83 -7.54
C ALA A 149 7.95 3.91 -6.91
N MET A 150 6.88 3.81 -7.72
CA MET A 150 5.51 3.86 -7.21
C MET A 150 5.24 2.75 -6.17
N ASN A 151 5.68 1.52 -6.43
CA ASN A 151 5.45 0.41 -5.51
C ASN A 151 6.27 0.53 -4.22
N LEU A 152 7.56 0.87 -4.30
CA LEU A 152 8.40 1.01 -3.11
C LEU A 152 7.91 2.15 -2.23
N PHE A 153 7.60 3.31 -2.81
CA PHE A 153 7.18 4.46 -2.02
C PHE A 153 5.74 4.36 -1.51
N GLY A 154 4.81 3.84 -2.32
CA GLY A 154 3.42 3.65 -1.91
C GLY A 154 3.20 2.40 -1.06
N HIS A 155 3.35 1.23 -1.66
CA HIS A 155 3.06 -0.06 -1.00
C HIS A 155 4.17 -0.52 -0.04
N GLY A 156 5.41 -0.08 -0.25
CA GLY A 156 6.50 -0.31 0.68
C GLY A 156 6.41 0.68 1.84
N ILE A 157 6.93 1.88 1.64
CA ILE A 157 7.15 2.88 2.71
C ILE A 157 5.82 3.34 3.31
N ALA A 158 4.90 3.89 2.50
CA ALA A 158 3.71 4.53 3.04
C ALA A 158 2.79 3.52 3.74
N LEU A 159 2.54 2.36 3.13
CA LEU A 159 1.71 1.31 3.70
C LEU A 159 2.32 0.66 4.95
N SER A 160 3.64 0.43 4.99
CA SER A 160 4.26 -0.18 6.16
C SER A 160 4.36 0.77 7.35
N SER A 161 4.34 2.09 7.13
CA SER A 161 4.18 3.07 8.20
C SER A 161 2.74 3.24 8.67
N ASP A 162 1.81 3.37 7.71
CA ASP A 162 0.38 3.62 7.92
C ASP A 162 0.05 4.58 9.09
N PHE A 163 0.69 5.75 9.12
CA PHE A 163 0.58 6.68 10.24
C PHE A 163 -0.79 7.38 10.35
N PHE A 164 -1.53 7.46 9.24
CA PHE A 164 -2.78 8.21 9.16
C PHE A 164 -4.01 7.31 9.22
N ILE A 165 -4.08 6.28 8.37
CA ILE A 165 -5.24 5.38 8.31
C ILE A 165 -5.16 4.33 9.41
N GLN A 166 -3.95 3.97 9.84
CA GLN A 166 -3.67 3.08 10.98
C GLN A 166 -4.36 1.72 10.89
N GLY A 167 -4.63 1.23 9.69
CA GLY A 167 -5.21 -0.10 9.47
C GLY A 167 -4.28 -1.20 9.97
N ALA A 168 -3.04 -1.25 9.51
CA ALA A 168 -2.08 -2.28 9.92
C ALA A 168 -1.63 -2.13 11.40
N PRO A 169 -1.35 -0.90 11.91
CA PRO A 169 -1.09 -0.68 13.32
C PRO A 169 -2.23 -1.15 14.23
N THR A 170 -3.50 -0.89 13.88
CA THR A 170 -4.66 -1.25 14.72
C THR A 170 -4.79 -2.76 14.92
N ILE A 171 -4.71 -3.56 13.85
CA ILE A 171 -4.80 -5.03 13.97
C ILE A 171 -3.61 -5.63 14.73
N THR A 172 -2.43 -5.00 14.58
CA THR A 172 -1.20 -5.47 15.23
C THR A 172 -1.25 -5.16 16.73
N ALA A 173 -1.70 -3.95 17.07
CA ALA A 173 -1.92 -3.51 18.45
C ALA A 173 -2.98 -4.37 19.15
N ALA A 174 -4.12 -4.62 18.50
CA ALA A 174 -5.16 -5.50 19.00
C ALA A 174 -4.65 -6.93 19.26
N GLY A 175 -3.86 -7.50 18.35
CA GLY A 175 -3.25 -8.81 18.52
C GLY A 175 -2.19 -8.87 19.61
N ALA A 176 -1.48 -7.76 19.86
CA ALA A 176 -0.45 -7.66 20.89
C ALA A 176 -0.98 -7.21 22.26
N GLY A 177 -2.22 -6.71 22.34
CA GLY A 177 -2.83 -6.19 23.57
C GLY A 177 -2.17 -4.90 24.08
N VAL A 178 -1.66 -4.07 23.17
CA VAL A 178 -1.00 -2.78 23.46
C VAL A 178 -1.68 -1.66 22.67
N ASP A 179 -1.34 -0.42 22.98
CA ASP A 179 -1.89 0.73 22.27
C ASP A 179 -1.22 0.94 20.90
N VAL A 180 -1.98 1.48 19.95
CA VAL A 180 -1.52 1.75 18.57
C VAL A 180 -0.25 2.62 18.50
N PRO A 181 -0.12 3.72 19.28
CA PRO A 181 1.09 4.55 19.25
C PRO A 181 2.36 3.81 19.69
N GLU A 182 2.25 2.81 20.57
CA GLU A 182 3.39 2.00 20.99
C GLU A 182 3.92 1.13 19.84
N ILE A 183 3.01 0.49 19.09
CA ILE A 183 3.35 -0.29 17.90
C ILE A 183 3.99 0.60 16.83
N ILE A 184 3.42 1.77 16.58
CA ILE A 184 3.96 2.74 15.61
C ILE A 184 5.38 3.15 16.03
N GLY A 185 5.56 3.57 17.28
CA GLY A 185 6.86 3.98 17.83
C GLY A 185 7.91 2.88 17.73
N ALA A 186 7.56 1.65 18.09
CA ALA A 186 8.44 0.49 18.02
C ALA A 186 8.81 0.10 16.58
N SER A 187 7.94 0.39 15.61
CA SER A 187 8.15 0.02 14.21
C SER A 187 9.10 0.96 13.46
N ILE A 188 9.30 2.20 13.94
CA ILE A 188 10.09 3.23 13.25
C ILE A 188 11.50 2.77 12.86
N PRO A 189 12.31 2.13 13.74
CA PRO A 189 13.67 1.73 13.36
C PRO A 189 13.70 0.69 12.23
N ILE A 190 12.79 -0.28 12.27
CA ILE A 190 12.69 -1.34 11.25
C ILE A 190 12.14 -0.76 9.94
N TRP A 191 11.13 0.09 10.02
CA TRP A 191 10.55 0.80 8.89
C TRP A 191 11.60 1.67 8.19
N LEU A 192 12.36 2.46 8.94
CA LEU A 192 13.37 3.38 8.41
C LEU A 192 14.50 2.60 7.73
N THR A 193 14.99 1.54 8.37
CA THR A 193 16.07 0.71 7.81
C THR A 193 15.62 0.03 6.52
N MET A 194 14.42 -0.57 6.49
CA MET A 194 13.91 -1.18 5.26
C MET A 194 13.66 -0.16 4.16
N SER A 195 13.06 0.98 4.48
CA SER A 195 12.81 2.06 3.52
C SER A 195 14.11 2.57 2.91
N ALA A 196 15.11 2.88 3.75
CA ALA A 196 16.39 3.39 3.28
C ALA A 196 17.13 2.37 2.40
N VAL A 197 17.23 1.11 2.83
CA VAL A 197 17.97 0.07 2.10
C VAL A 197 17.29 -0.25 0.77
N THR A 198 15.97 -0.40 0.74
CA THR A 198 15.24 -0.77 -0.48
C THR A 198 15.24 0.36 -1.51
N ILE A 199 15.02 1.61 -1.10
CA ILE A 199 15.10 2.77 -2.00
C ILE A 199 16.52 2.94 -2.53
N ALA A 200 17.53 2.88 -1.66
CA ALA A 200 18.92 3.04 -2.07
C ALA A 200 19.29 1.95 -3.09
N THR A 201 18.95 0.69 -2.81
CA THR A 201 19.20 -0.44 -3.71
C THR A 201 18.50 -0.24 -5.06
N ALA A 202 17.21 0.14 -5.06
CA ALA A 202 16.47 0.39 -6.28
C ALA A 202 17.07 1.55 -7.10
N PHE A 203 17.50 2.62 -6.43
CA PHE A 203 18.15 3.76 -7.07
C PHE A 203 19.51 3.39 -7.68
N PHE A 204 20.32 2.59 -6.98
CA PHE A 204 21.60 2.10 -7.51
C PHE A 204 21.40 1.18 -8.72
N LEU A 205 20.42 0.26 -8.66
CA LEU A 205 20.08 -0.61 -9.78
C LEU A 205 19.61 0.21 -10.99
N MET A 206 18.72 1.19 -10.78
CA MET A 206 18.30 2.12 -11.83
C MET A 206 19.48 2.84 -12.47
N LYS A 207 20.38 3.42 -11.67
CA LYS A 207 21.57 4.12 -12.19
C LYS A 207 22.51 3.19 -12.95
N LYS A 208 22.69 1.96 -12.49
CA LYS A 208 23.52 0.95 -13.16
C LYS A 208 22.93 0.55 -14.51
N ASP A 209 21.62 0.31 -14.55
CA ASP A 209 20.94 -0.15 -15.77
C ASP A 209 20.83 0.96 -16.81
N LEU A 210 20.57 2.21 -16.39
CA LEU A 210 20.60 3.38 -17.28
C LEU A 210 21.99 3.61 -17.91
N LYS A 211 23.08 3.31 -17.17
CA LYS A 211 24.45 3.38 -17.72
C LYS A 211 24.76 2.23 -18.68
N LYS A 212 24.24 1.04 -18.41
CA LYS A 212 24.53 -0.17 -19.19
C LYS A 212 23.68 -0.26 -20.47
N SER A 213 22.49 0.32 -20.44
CA SER A 213 21.51 0.23 -21.51
C SER A 213 21.01 1.62 -21.91
N SER A 214 21.73 2.29 -22.80
CA SER A 214 21.18 3.44 -23.56
C SER A 214 19.97 3.07 -24.44
N GLN A 215 19.67 1.76 -24.55
CA GLN A 215 18.58 1.17 -25.33
C GLN A 215 17.43 0.62 -24.46
N LEU A 216 17.32 0.99 -23.18
CA LEU A 216 15.99 0.96 -22.54
C LEU A 216 15.17 2.08 -23.18
N THR A 217 14.85 1.90 -24.45
CA THR A 217 13.98 2.78 -25.22
C THR A 217 12.74 3.00 -24.37
N PRO A 218 12.28 4.25 -24.19
CA PRO A 218 10.92 4.44 -23.76
C PRO A 218 10.11 3.67 -24.80
N ALA A 219 9.48 2.57 -24.39
CA ALA A 219 8.35 2.09 -25.16
C ALA A 219 7.41 3.29 -25.12
N ALA A 220 7.48 4.10 -26.18
CA ALA A 220 6.44 5.03 -26.56
C ALA A 220 5.27 4.13 -26.92
N ASP A 221 4.68 3.55 -25.89
CA ASP A 221 3.36 2.99 -26.00
C ASP A 221 2.50 4.23 -26.24
N ASN A 222 2.20 4.47 -27.51
CA ASN A 222 1.26 5.51 -27.97
C ASN A 222 -0.15 5.31 -27.37
N ASN A 223 -0.30 4.33 -26.47
CA ASN A 223 -1.45 4.01 -25.65
C ASN A 223 -1.60 4.86 -24.39
N PHE A 224 -0.63 5.72 -24.02
CA PHE A 224 -0.89 6.79 -23.06
C PHE A 224 -1.75 7.88 -23.71
N LYS A 225 -3.00 7.53 -24.04
CA LYS A 225 -4.02 8.50 -24.38
C LYS A 225 -4.10 9.48 -23.22
N HIS A 226 -3.80 10.75 -23.48
CA HIS A 226 -4.35 11.82 -22.67
C HIS A 226 -5.86 11.67 -22.76
N GLU A 227 -6.48 11.04 -21.76
CA GLU A 227 -7.86 11.38 -21.48
C GLU A 227 -7.83 12.88 -21.20
N GLU A 228 -8.47 13.65 -22.07
CA GLU A 228 -8.75 15.04 -21.79
C GLU A 228 -9.66 15.06 -20.57
N ILE A 229 -9.04 15.20 -19.40
CA ILE A 229 -9.75 15.36 -18.14
C ILE A 229 -10.54 16.66 -18.30
N THR A 230 -11.85 16.53 -18.49
CA THR A 230 -12.79 17.65 -18.60
C THR A 230 -12.83 18.35 -17.25
N GLN A 231 -11.98 19.36 -17.10
CA GLN A 231 -11.89 20.16 -15.89
C GLN A 231 -13.19 20.94 -15.71
N SER A 232 -14.05 20.44 -14.83
CA SER A 232 -15.20 21.21 -14.38
C SER A 232 -14.74 22.50 -13.70
N LYS A 233 -15.54 23.57 -13.78
CA LYS A 233 -15.29 24.80 -13.00
C LYS A 233 -15.22 24.51 -11.50
N THR A 234 -15.88 23.45 -11.02
CA THR A 234 -15.83 22.99 -9.63
C THR A 234 -14.50 22.32 -9.26
N ALA A 235 -13.71 21.84 -10.23
CA ALA A 235 -12.47 21.12 -9.99
C ALA A 235 -11.43 21.95 -9.23
N LYS A 236 -11.34 23.25 -9.49
CA LYS A 236 -10.41 24.15 -8.80
C LYS A 236 -10.75 24.29 -7.31
N TYR A 237 -12.04 24.39 -6.98
CA TYR A 237 -12.48 24.47 -5.58
C TYR A 237 -12.22 23.15 -4.87
N VAL A 238 -12.59 22.03 -5.49
CA VAL A 238 -12.38 20.69 -4.91
C VAL A 238 -10.88 20.39 -4.72
N ALA A 239 -10.02 20.74 -5.68
CA ALA A 239 -8.58 20.53 -5.61
C ALA A 239 -7.91 21.27 -4.43
N VAL A 240 -8.48 22.38 -3.97
CA VAL A 240 -7.97 23.15 -2.81
C VAL A 240 -8.66 22.71 -1.52
N LEU A 241 -9.97 22.49 -1.56
CA LEU A 241 -10.76 22.13 -0.40
C LEU A 241 -10.39 20.76 0.15
N THR A 242 -10.14 19.77 -0.72
CA THR A 242 -9.86 18.40 -0.28
C THR A 242 -8.58 18.28 0.55
N PRO A 243 -7.41 18.81 0.12
CA PRO A 243 -6.21 18.81 0.96
C PRO A 243 -6.40 19.56 2.28
N ILE A 244 -7.13 20.69 2.27
CA ILE A 244 -7.41 21.46 3.48
C ILE A 244 -8.29 20.66 4.44
N ALA A 245 -9.34 20.00 3.94
CA ALA A 245 -10.21 19.16 4.74
C ALA A 245 -9.43 18.01 5.40
N PHE A 246 -8.53 17.35 4.65
CA PHE A 246 -7.63 16.34 5.22
C PHE A 246 -6.73 16.90 6.31
N LEU A 247 -6.13 18.08 6.10
CA LEU A 247 -5.27 18.69 7.11
C LEU A 247 -6.06 19.07 8.36
N ILE A 248 -7.29 19.57 8.22
CA ILE A 248 -8.18 19.87 9.34
C ILE A 248 -8.54 18.59 10.10
N ASP A 249 -8.87 17.52 9.38
CA ASP A 249 -9.19 16.22 9.98
C ASP A 249 -8.00 15.66 10.77
N ILE A 250 -6.79 15.69 10.18
CA ILE A 250 -5.55 15.31 10.84
C ILE A 250 -5.33 16.13 12.12
N VAL A 251 -5.49 17.45 12.06
CA VAL A 251 -5.32 18.33 13.23
C VAL A 251 -6.39 18.09 14.29
N ALA A 252 -7.62 17.76 13.90
CA ALA A 252 -8.71 17.46 14.83
C ALA A 252 -8.55 16.08 15.50
N MET A 253 -7.83 15.16 14.86
CA MET A 253 -7.50 13.84 15.39
C MET A 253 -6.30 13.82 16.35
N VAL A 254 -5.50 14.90 16.41
CA VAL A 254 -4.37 15.09 17.33
C VAL A 254 -4.84 15.79 18.60
#